data_AF-A0A1V0GYV5-F1
#
_entry.id   AF-A0A1V0GYV5-F1
#
_cell.length_a   1.000
_cell.length_b   1.000
_cell.length_c   1.000
_cell.angle_alpha   90.00
_cell.angle_beta   90.00
_cell.angle_gamma   90.00
#
_symmetry.space_group_name_H-M   'P 1'
#
loop_
_entity.id
_entity.type
_entity.pdbx_description
1 polymer ?
#
loop_
_entity_poly.entity_id
_entity_poly.type
_entity_poly.pdbx_seq_one_letter_code
_entity_poly.pdbx_strand_id
1 'polypeptide(L)'
;MDKPPATPPLPPHATEGQLIAYGKLVAALPDLLDEQSLRAVLEWLEDRKVFSDGQEDPGAVMDDGLATELRIAETFRQIADRLEGRAP
;
A
#
# COMPACT_ATOMS: atom_id res chain seq x y z
N MET A 1 -23.05 -12.72 -10.05
CA MET A 1 -22.17 -11.96 -9.14
C MET A 1 -20.92 -12.78 -8.97
N ASP A 2 -19.87 -12.45 -9.71
CA ASP A 2 -18.55 -13.05 -9.50
C ASP A 2 -17.98 -12.53 -8.18
N LYS A 3 -17.62 -13.43 -7.29
CA LYS A 3 -16.96 -13.10 -6.03
C LYS A 3 -15.60 -12.47 -6.40
N PRO A 4 -15.21 -11.30 -5.84
CA PRO A 4 -13.88 -10.77 -6.07
C PRO A 4 -12.84 -11.85 -5.73
N PRO A 5 -11.76 -11.99 -6.52
CA PRO A 5 -10.74 -13.00 -6.26
C PRO A 5 -10.28 -12.86 -4.81
N ALA A 6 -10.28 -13.97 -4.09
CA ALA A 6 -9.78 -14.01 -2.72
C ALA A 6 -8.36 -13.47 -2.74
N THR A 7 -8.08 -12.42 -1.96
CA THR A 7 -6.73 -11.89 -1.78
C THR A 7 -5.83 -13.08 -1.44
N PRO A 8 -4.81 -13.40 -2.25
CA PRO A 8 -3.95 -14.52 -1.98
C PRO A 8 -3.34 -14.33 -0.59
N PRO A 9 -3.25 -15.39 0.24
CA PRO A 9 -2.60 -15.28 1.54
C PRO A 9 -1.19 -14.76 1.32
N LEU A 10 -0.84 -13.65 1.98
CA LEU A 10 0.50 -13.11 1.93
C LEU A 10 1.47 -14.19 2.41
N PRO A 11 2.57 -14.47 1.67
CA PRO A 11 3.56 -15.41 2.14
C PRO A 11 4.07 -14.95 3.52
N PRO A 12 4.22 -15.86 4.51
CA PRO A 12 4.71 -15.49 5.82
C PRO A 12 6.12 -14.90 5.68
N HIS A 13 6.23 -13.60 5.97
CA HIS A 13 7.43 -12.76 5.90
C HIS A 13 8.11 -12.76 4.52
N ALA A 14 7.95 -11.67 3.76
CA ALA A 14 8.77 -11.43 2.58
C ALA A 14 10.25 -11.43 2.99
N THR A 15 11.07 -12.19 2.25
CA THR A 15 12.53 -12.15 2.39
C THR A 15 13.06 -10.76 2.03
N GLU A 16 14.25 -10.40 2.51
CA GLU A 16 14.94 -9.16 2.14
C GLU A 16 15.04 -9.01 0.61
N GLY A 17 15.37 -10.10 -0.09
CA GLY A 17 15.43 -10.12 -1.56
C GLY A 17 14.09 -9.79 -2.22
N GLN A 18 12.97 -10.27 -1.66
CA GLN A 18 11.64 -9.94 -2.16
C GLN A 18 11.29 -8.47 -1.92
N LEU A 19 11.60 -7.93 -0.74
CA LEU A 19 11.37 -6.52 -0.43
C LEU A 19 12.16 -5.60 -1.36
N ILE A 20 13.43 -5.93 -1.63
CA ILE A 20 14.27 -5.19 -2.59
C ILE A 20 13.67 -5.27 -4.00
N ALA A 21 13.21 -6.45 -4.43
CA ALA A 21 12.59 -6.64 -5.74
C ALA A 21 11.30 -5.81 -5.89
N TYR A 22 10.44 -5.79 -4.86
CA TYR A 22 9.23 -4.96 -4.85
C TYR A 22 9.55 -3.46 -4.91
N GLY A 23 10.53 -3.00 -4.14
CA GLY A 23 10.97 -1.60 -4.17
C GLY A 23 11.51 -1.18 -5.55
N LYS A 24 12.28 -2.05 -6.21
CA LYS A 24 12.76 -1.82 -7.58
C LYS A 24 11.61 -1.77 -8.59
N LEU A 25 10.64 -2.68 -8.47
CA LEU A 25 9.46 -2.68 -9.34
C LEU A 25 8.68 -1.37 -9.20
N VAL A 26 8.37 -0.95 -7.96
CA VAL A 26 7.67 0.32 -7.70
C VAL A 26 8.45 1.50 -8.30
N ALA A 27 9.77 1.55 -8.12
CA ALA A 27 10.60 2.63 -8.66
C ALA A 27 10.59 2.70 -10.19
N ALA A 28 10.39 1.58 -10.89
CA ALA A 28 10.36 1.53 -12.35
C ALA A 28 9.00 1.90 -12.94
N LEU A 29 7.92 1.92 -12.15
CA LEU A 29 6.56 2.16 -12.67
C LEU A 29 6.39 3.49 -13.43
N PRO A 30 6.95 4.64 -12.98
CA PRO A 30 6.82 5.89 -13.72
C PRO A 30 7.43 5.85 -15.12
N ASP A 31 8.46 5.02 -15.33
CA ASP A 31 9.12 4.86 -16.63
C ASP A 31 8.44 3.80 -17.51
N LEU A 32 7.72 2.85 -16.90
CA LEU A 32 7.07 1.73 -17.59
C LEU A 32 5.61 1.99 -17.99
N LEU A 33 4.94 2.91 -17.28
CA LEU A 33 3.53 3.21 -17.47
C LEU A 33 3.37 4.52 -18.25
N ASP A 34 2.31 4.60 -19.06
CA ASP A 34 1.85 5.88 -19.59
C ASP A 34 1.17 6.72 -18.50
N GLU A 35 0.98 8.01 -18.78
CA GLU A 35 0.42 8.96 -17.81
C GLU A 35 -0.96 8.53 -17.29
N GLN A 36 -1.79 7.95 -18.16
CA GLN A 36 -3.13 7.50 -17.80
C GLN A 36 -3.10 6.30 -16.84
N SER A 37 -2.22 5.32 -17.09
CA SER A 37 -2.07 4.14 -16.23
C SER A 37 -1.42 4.51 -14.91
N LEU A 38 -0.42 5.41 -14.92
CA LEU A 38 0.19 5.90 -13.69
C LEU A 38 -0.83 6.63 -12.81
N ARG A 39 -1.69 7.46 -13.41
CA ARG A 39 -2.79 8.13 -12.71
C ARG A 39 -3.76 7.12 -12.07
N ALA A 40 -4.13 6.06 -12.78
CA ALA A 40 -5.00 5.02 -12.23
C ALA A 40 -4.36 4.29 -11.03
N VAL A 41 -3.04 4.06 -11.05
CA VAL A 41 -2.30 3.51 -9.91
C VAL A 41 -2.32 4.47 -8.72
N LEU A 42 -2.11 5.77 -8.96
CA LEU A 42 -2.15 6.79 -7.90
C LEU A 42 -3.54 6.90 -7.27
N GLU A 43 -4.61 6.89 -8.06
CA GLU A 43 -6.00 6.88 -7.57
C GLU A 43 -6.28 5.63 -6.71
N TRP A 44 -5.83 4.46 -7.17
CA TRP A 44 -5.96 3.22 -6.40
C TRP A 44 -5.22 3.26 -5.05
N LEU A 45 -4.07 3.95 -5.00
CA LEU A 45 -3.30 4.16 -3.78
C LEU A 45 -4.01 5.12 -2.82
N GLU A 46 -4.56 6.23 -3.31
CA GLU A 46 -5.31 7.20 -2.49
C GLU A 46 -6.43 6.54 -1.69
N ASP A 47 -7.23 5.69 -2.33
CA ASP A 47 -8.32 4.95 -1.68
C ASP A 47 -7.85 4.06 -0.52
N ARG A 48 -6.56 3.71 -0.48
CA ARG A 48 -5.95 2.78 0.48
C ARG A 48 -5.00 3.44 1.48
N LYS A 49 -4.71 4.73 1.33
CA LYS A 49 -3.96 5.53 2.32
C LYS A 49 -4.81 5.89 3.53
N VAL A 50 -6.13 5.88 3.40
CA VAL A 50 -7.06 6.25 4.46
C VAL A 50 -7.36 5.03 5.33
N PHE A 51 -6.67 4.92 6.45
CA PHE A 51 -7.19 4.12 7.56
C PHE A 51 -8.39 4.87 8.13
N SER A 52 -9.60 4.30 7.98
CA SER A 52 -10.83 4.99 8.42
C SER A 52 -10.75 5.26 9.93
N ASP A 53 -10.78 6.55 10.26
CA ASP A 53 -10.74 7.20 11.59
C ASP A 53 -11.86 6.76 12.57
N GLY A 54 -12.54 5.64 12.31
CA GLY A 54 -13.77 5.23 12.98
C GLY A 54 -13.59 4.29 14.17
N GLN A 55 -12.37 4.04 14.65
CA GLN A 55 -12.11 3.14 15.78
C GLN A 55 -11.17 3.73 16.85
N GLU A 56 -11.20 5.05 17.05
CA GLU A 56 -10.65 5.66 18.27
C GLU A 56 -11.65 5.49 19.43
N ASP A 57 -11.84 4.25 19.89
CA ASP A 57 -12.50 4.01 21.19
C ASP A 57 -11.47 4.34 22.28
N PRO A 58 -11.68 5.38 23.13
CA PRO A 58 -10.73 5.82 24.14
C PRO A 58 -10.64 4.79 25.28
N GLY A 59 -9.91 3.70 25.02
CA GLY A 59 -9.79 2.55 25.91
C GLY A 59 -9.43 1.23 25.20
N ALA A 60 -9.48 1.18 23.87
CA ALA A 60 -9.04 0.00 23.12
C ALA A 60 -7.52 -0.10 23.14
N VAL A 61 -7.01 -1.18 23.74
CA VAL A 61 -5.60 -1.60 23.58
C VAL A 61 -5.40 -1.83 22.08
N MET A 62 -4.37 -1.20 21.49
CA MET A 62 -4.00 -1.46 20.10
C MET A 62 -3.79 -2.96 19.92
N ASP A 63 -4.73 -3.63 19.25
CA ASP A 63 -4.55 -5.02 18.83
C ASP A 63 -3.42 -5.06 17.77
N ASP A 64 -2.62 -6.13 17.75
CA ASP A 64 -1.48 -6.28 16.82
C ASP A 64 -1.93 -6.19 15.35
N GLY A 65 -3.21 -6.49 15.08
CA GLY A 65 -3.87 -6.27 13.79
C GLY A 65 -3.94 -4.79 13.41
N LEU A 66 -4.35 -3.91 14.32
CA LEU A 66 -4.46 -2.47 14.07
C LEU A 66 -3.10 -1.84 13.75
N ALA A 67 -2.05 -2.22 14.49
CA ALA A 67 -0.69 -1.74 14.23
C ALA A 67 -0.17 -2.17 12.85
N THR A 68 -0.60 -3.34 12.36
CA THR A 68 -0.21 -3.85 11.04
C THR A 68 -0.93 -3.10 9.93
N GLU A 69 -2.23 -2.88 10.07
CA GLU A 69 -3.01 -2.12 9.07
C GLU A 69 -2.54 -0.66 8.95
N LEU A 70 -2.21 0.00 10.07
CA LEU A 70 -1.62 1.35 10.05
C LEU A 70 -0.30 1.38 9.27
N ARG A 71 0.54 0.36 9.45
CA ARG A 71 1.82 0.23 8.73
C ARG A 71 1.60 0.00 7.23
N ILE A 72 0.56 -0.75 6.86
CA ILE A 72 0.17 -0.95 5.46
C ILE A 72 -0.29 0.37 4.84
N ALA A 73 -1.18 1.11 5.50
CA ALA A 73 -1.67 2.42 5.03
C ALA A 73 -0.53 3.42 4.85
N GLU A 74 0.39 3.48 5.81
CA GLU A 74 1.60 4.30 5.72
C GLU A 74 2.52 3.87 4.56
N THR A 75 2.67 2.56 4.34
CA THR A 75 3.44 2.05 3.18
C THR A 75 2.80 2.47 1.85
N PHE A 76 1.47 2.46 1.74
CA PHE A 76 0.78 2.95 0.54
C PHE A 76 1.00 4.46 0.32
N ARG A 77 1.04 5.25 1.40
CA ARG A 77 1.37 6.68 1.33
C ARG A 77 2.77 6.91 0.74
N GLN A 78 3.77 6.22 1.29
CA GLN A 78 5.16 6.32 0.82
C GLN A 78 5.33 5.89 -0.64
N ILE A 79 4.61 4.85 -1.08
CA ILE A 79 4.64 4.40 -2.47
C ILE A 79 4.13 5.51 -3.40
N ALA A 80 2.99 6.11 -3.07
CA ALA A 80 2.42 7.16 -3.91
C ALA A 80 3.32 8.41 -3.96
N ASP A 81 3.87 8.85 -2.83
CA ASP A 81 4.79 10.00 -2.78
C ASP A 81 6.00 9.77 -3.70
N ARG A 82 6.51 8.54 -3.74
CA ARG A 82 7.60 8.14 -4.63
C ARG A 82 7.18 8.18 -6.10
N LEU A 83 5.97 7.70 -6.43
CA LEU A 83 5.46 7.69 -7.81
C LEU A 83 5.13 9.11 -8.32
N GLU A 84 4.73 10.03 -7.44
CA GLU A 84 4.51 11.44 -7.78
C GLU A 84 5.82 12.24 -7.92
N GLY A 85 6.98 11.63 -7.65
CA GLY A 85 8.26 12.34 -7.63
C GLY A 85 8.40 13.33 -6.46
N ARG A 86 7.62 13.13 -5.38
CA ARG A 86 7.62 13.95 -4.16
C ARG A 86 8.49 13.36 -3.04
N ALA A 87 9.05 12.18 -3.24
CA ALA A 87 10.03 11.61 -2.32
C ALA A 87 11.33 12.45 -2.34
N PRO A 88 11.92 12.78 -1.17
CA PRO A 88 13.20 13.46 -1.08
C PRO A 88 14.36 12.62 -1.64
#